data_AF-A0A4S3JWB5-F1
#
_entry.id   AF-A0A4S3JWB5-F1
#
_cell.length_a   1.000
_cell.length_b   1.000
_cell.length_c   1.000
_cell.angle_alpha   90.00
_cell.angle_beta   90.00
_cell.angle_gamma   90.00
#
_symmetry.space_group_name_H-M   'P 1'
#
loop_
_entity.id
_entity.type
_entity.pdbx_description
1 polymer ?
#
loop_
_entity_poly.entity_id
_entity_poly.type
_entity_poly.pdbx_seq_one_letter_code
_entity_poly.pdbx_strand_id
1 'polypeptide(L)'
;MANIPFPTKPYPRMEPPAHREKEMKVLAFGMSRAGTMCVQSPVCCAEGAGITCYHMAECSLDQQNNSLVLWNRAIDAKFYGNGRKFSGEDFNPMLWRYDAVTDIPCILFVEELMDAYPDAKIILTTRAVEPWLASMQHIHRPLHPTLTIRTFRVDGRELAD
;
A
#
# COMPACT_ATOMS: atom_id res chain seq x y z
N MET A 1 -26.98 2.72 10.80
CA MET A 1 -26.02 3.05 9.73
C MET A 1 -24.81 2.14 9.93
N ALA A 2 -24.41 1.38 8.92
CA ALA A 2 -23.27 0.47 9.05
C ALA A 2 -21.98 1.29 9.22
N ASN A 3 -21.17 0.98 10.24
CA ASN A 3 -19.83 1.55 10.41
C ASN A 3 -18.96 1.05 9.24
N ILE A 4 -18.84 1.85 8.20
CA ILE A 4 -17.88 1.60 7.12
C ILE A 4 -16.50 1.88 7.70
N PRO A 5 -15.60 0.90 7.80
CA PRO A 5 -14.31 1.05 8.50
C PRO A 5 -13.27 1.84 7.68
N PHE A 6 -13.71 2.59 6.66
CA PHE A 6 -12.85 3.33 5.74
C PHE A 6 -13.35 4.76 5.57
N PRO A 7 -12.47 5.73 5.28
CA PRO A 7 -12.89 7.09 5.00
C PRO A 7 -13.82 7.09 3.78
N THR A 8 -14.92 7.82 3.88
CA THR A 8 -15.93 7.93 2.79
C THR A 8 -15.95 9.30 2.15
N LYS A 9 -15.21 10.26 2.72
CA LYS A 9 -15.16 11.64 2.23
C LYS A 9 -14.02 11.78 1.22
N PRO A 10 -14.30 12.17 -0.04
CA PRO A 10 -13.26 12.43 -1.03
C PRO A 10 -12.28 13.50 -0.57
N TYR A 11 -11.03 13.38 -0.99
CA TYR A 11 -10.02 14.40 -0.75
C TYR A 11 -10.33 15.64 -1.59
N PRO A 12 -10.11 16.85 -1.05
CA PRO A 12 -10.16 18.06 -1.86
C PRO A 12 -9.05 18.01 -2.92
N ARG A 13 -9.23 18.77 -3.99
CA ARG A 13 -8.15 19.05 -4.92
C ARG A 13 -6.99 19.72 -4.19
N MET A 14 -5.79 19.17 -4.33
CA MET A 14 -4.56 19.62 -3.72
C MET A 14 -3.41 19.40 -4.69
N GLU A 15 -2.40 20.26 -4.59
CA GLU A 15 -1.15 20.05 -5.31
C GLU A 15 -0.19 19.24 -4.43
N PRO A 16 0.45 18.18 -4.97
CA PRO A 16 1.49 17.48 -4.23
C PRO A 16 2.64 18.45 -3.93
N PRO A 17 3.21 18.42 -2.72
CA PRO A 17 4.37 19.24 -2.40
C PRO A 17 5.56 18.81 -3.25
N ALA A 18 6.50 19.74 -3.49
CA ALA A 18 7.71 19.46 -4.27
C ALA A 18 8.54 18.32 -3.67
N HIS A 19 8.50 18.17 -2.34
CA HIS A 19 9.15 17.09 -1.61
C HIS A 19 8.15 16.51 -0.61
N ARG A 20 8.29 15.22 -0.29
CA ARG A 20 7.44 14.59 0.71
C ARG A 20 7.75 15.13 2.10
N GLU A 21 6.72 15.63 2.77
CA GLU A 21 6.82 16.03 4.18
C GLU A 21 6.77 14.83 5.12
N LYS A 22 6.07 13.77 4.71
CA LYS A 22 5.98 12.52 5.47
C LYS A 22 6.99 11.49 4.95
N GLU A 23 7.91 11.12 5.83
CA GLU A 23 8.83 10.02 5.65
C GLU A 23 8.07 8.69 5.51
N MET A 24 8.50 7.84 4.57
CA MET A 24 7.95 6.49 4.41
C MET A 24 8.53 5.58 5.49
N LYS A 25 7.68 5.06 6.38
CA LYS A 25 8.09 4.23 7.51
C LYS A 25 7.90 2.74 7.25
N VAL A 26 6.85 2.37 6.51
CA VAL A 26 6.45 0.97 6.34
C VAL A 26 6.04 0.65 4.89
N LEU A 27 6.63 -0.41 4.33
CA LEU A 27 6.25 -1.02 3.07
C LEU A 27 5.61 -2.39 3.35
N ALA A 28 4.28 -2.46 3.34
CA ALA A 28 3.57 -3.70 3.57
C ALA A 28 3.22 -4.40 2.25
N PHE A 29 4.03 -5.38 1.86
CA PHE A 29 3.86 -6.16 0.64
C PHE A 29 3.02 -7.40 0.90
N GLY A 30 1.70 -7.20 1.04
CA GLY A 30 0.71 -8.27 1.06
C GLY A 30 -0.10 -8.31 -0.23
N MET A 31 -0.29 -9.49 -0.82
CA MET A 31 -1.25 -9.64 -1.93
C MET A 31 -2.63 -9.18 -1.47
N SER A 32 -3.41 -8.60 -2.39
CA SER A 32 -4.80 -8.22 -2.06
C SER A 32 -5.52 -9.43 -1.45
N ARG A 33 -6.30 -9.20 -0.39
CA ARG A 33 -6.98 -10.26 0.38
C ARG A 33 -6.06 -11.21 1.17
N ALA A 34 -4.77 -10.92 1.28
CA ALA A 34 -3.85 -11.54 2.24
C ALA A 34 -3.72 -10.68 3.51
N GLY A 35 -4.85 -10.15 4.02
CA GLY A 35 -4.87 -9.34 5.24
C GLY A 35 -4.48 -7.87 5.06
N THR A 36 -4.46 -7.34 3.83
CA THR A 36 -4.11 -5.93 3.55
C THR A 36 -4.94 -4.93 4.35
N MET A 37 -6.26 -5.15 4.46
CA MET A 37 -7.14 -4.31 5.30
C MET A 37 -6.93 -4.53 6.80
N CYS A 38 -6.37 -5.67 7.25
CA CYS A 38 -5.95 -5.83 8.63
C CYS A 38 -4.70 -5.00 8.90
N VAL A 39 -3.73 -5.00 7.99
CA VAL A 39 -2.56 -4.10 8.04
C VAL A 39 -2.97 -2.63 7.99
N GLN A 40 -4.03 -2.31 7.24
CA GLN A 40 -4.63 -0.98 7.17
C GLN A 40 -5.58 -0.64 8.34
N SER A 41 -6.02 -1.65 9.10
CA SER A 41 -6.97 -1.46 10.19
C SER A 41 -6.28 -0.68 11.31
N PRO A 42 -7.01 0.20 12.02
CA PRO A 42 -6.55 0.77 13.26
C PRO A 42 -6.04 -0.26 14.26
N VAL A 43 -6.30 -1.57 14.13
CA VAL A 43 -5.78 -2.59 15.05
C VAL A 43 -4.34 -3.04 14.73
N CYS A 44 -3.87 -2.96 13.48
CA CYS A 44 -2.43 -3.15 13.15
C CYS A 44 -1.69 -1.82 12.99
N CYS A 45 -2.41 -0.73 12.70
CA CYS A 45 -1.89 0.64 12.77
C CYS A 45 -1.94 1.24 14.19
N ALA A 46 -2.72 0.69 15.13
CA ALA A 46 -2.66 1.08 16.53
C ALA A 46 -1.73 0.18 17.31
N GLU A 47 -0.51 0.68 17.44
CA GLU A 47 -0.18 1.22 18.76
C GLU A 47 0.11 2.71 18.61
N GLY A 48 -0.90 3.57 18.81
CA GLY A 48 -0.72 4.99 19.19
C GLY A 48 0.04 5.96 18.28
N ALA A 49 0.62 5.55 17.16
CA ALA A 49 1.40 6.41 16.27
C ALA A 49 0.56 6.77 15.05
N GLY A 50 0.32 8.06 14.80
CA GLY A 50 -0.48 8.59 13.68
C GLY A 50 0.07 8.29 12.27
N ILE A 51 0.19 7.02 11.91
CA ILE A 51 0.63 6.52 10.62
C ILE A 51 -0.56 6.46 9.67
N THR A 52 -0.40 7.10 8.51
CA THR A 52 -1.34 7.10 7.40
C THR A 52 -0.88 6.12 6.33
N CYS A 53 -1.75 5.17 5.96
CA CYS A 53 -1.41 4.07 5.07
C CYS A 53 -2.15 4.16 3.73
N TYR A 54 -1.42 4.12 2.62
CA TYR A 54 -2.01 4.01 1.29
C TYR A 54 -2.53 2.58 1.05
N HIS A 55 -3.74 2.47 0.51
CA HIS A 55 -4.34 1.22 0.01
C HIS A 55 -5.16 1.55 -1.24
N MET A 56 -5.49 0.54 -2.06
CA MET A 56 -6.33 0.71 -3.24
C MET A 56 -7.65 1.46 -2.99
N ALA A 57 -8.19 1.42 -1.76
CA ALA A 57 -9.43 2.12 -1.42
C ALA A 57 -9.28 3.64 -1.50
N GLU A 58 -8.06 4.16 -1.28
CA GLU A 58 -7.72 5.57 -1.37
C GLU A 58 -7.89 6.12 -2.80
N CYS A 59 -7.78 5.27 -3.83
CA CYS A 59 -8.04 5.67 -5.22
C CYS A 59 -9.46 6.22 -5.41
N SER A 60 -10.44 5.70 -4.66
CA SER A 60 -11.83 6.19 -4.71
C SER A 60 -11.99 7.55 -4.03
N LEU A 61 -11.07 7.92 -3.13
CA LEU A 61 -11.09 9.18 -2.41
C LEU A 61 -10.28 10.27 -3.12
N ASP A 62 -9.25 9.89 -3.90
CA ASP A 62 -8.28 10.80 -4.50
C ASP A 62 -8.53 11.14 -5.98
N GLN A 63 -9.79 11.10 -6.40
CA GLN A 63 -10.18 11.27 -7.82
C GLN A 63 -9.80 12.62 -8.42
N GLN A 64 -9.60 13.66 -7.58
CA GLN A 64 -9.29 15.02 -8.02
C GLN A 64 -7.79 15.32 -8.15
N ASN A 65 -6.92 14.40 -7.72
CA ASN A 65 -5.48 14.65 -7.59
C ASN A 65 -4.63 13.77 -8.52
N ASN A 66 -5.23 13.17 -9.54
CA ASN A 66 -4.55 12.39 -10.58
C ASN A 66 -3.75 11.17 -10.10
N SER A 67 -3.87 10.75 -8.84
CA SER A 67 -3.14 9.60 -8.30
C SER A 67 -3.36 8.33 -9.13
N LEU A 68 -4.61 8.03 -9.51
CA LEU A 68 -4.94 6.88 -10.36
C LEU A 68 -4.32 7.00 -11.77
N VAL A 69 -4.25 8.21 -12.33
CA VAL A 69 -3.65 8.45 -13.65
C VAL A 69 -2.15 8.17 -13.61
N LEU A 70 -1.46 8.59 -12.54
CA LEU A 70 -0.04 8.31 -12.36
C LEU A 70 0.23 6.82 -12.13
N TRP A 71 -0.60 6.14 -11.34
CA TRP A 71 -0.49 4.70 -11.16
C TRP A 71 -0.67 3.92 -12.46
N ASN A 72 -1.65 4.30 -13.28
CA ASN A 72 -1.84 3.70 -14.61
C ASN A 72 -0.60 3.90 -15.49
N ARG A 73 -0.02 5.11 -15.51
CA ARG A 73 1.23 5.38 -16.25
C ARG A 73 2.40 4.53 -15.75
N ALA A 74 2.53 4.36 -14.44
CA ALA A 74 3.58 3.53 -13.85
C ALA A 74 3.41 2.04 -14.25
N ILE A 75 2.17 1.54 -14.22
CA ILE A 75 1.82 0.17 -14.63
C ILE A 75 2.09 -0.01 -16.13
N ASP A 76 1.66 0.93 -16.96
CA ASP A 76 1.88 0.96 -18.41
C ASP A 76 3.37 0.91 -18.76
N ALA A 77 4.18 1.73 -18.09
CA ALA A 77 5.62 1.73 -18.30
C ALA A 77 6.30 0.43 -17.83
N LYS A 78 5.86 -0.15 -16.71
CA LYS A 78 6.48 -1.34 -16.12
C LYS A 78 6.15 -2.62 -16.89
N PHE A 79 4.87 -2.85 -17.19
CA PHE A 79 4.39 -4.14 -17.72
C PHE A 79 4.16 -4.14 -19.23
N TYR A 80 3.91 -2.97 -19.83
CA TYR A 80 3.59 -2.85 -21.26
C TYR A 80 4.64 -2.09 -22.07
N GLY A 81 5.68 -1.55 -21.41
CA GLY A 81 6.76 -0.80 -22.07
C GLY A 81 6.33 0.57 -22.60
N ASN A 82 5.17 1.06 -22.18
CA ASN A 82 4.60 2.32 -22.64
C ASN A 82 5.11 3.48 -21.78
N GLY A 83 6.31 3.97 -22.09
CA GLY A 83 6.93 5.13 -21.44
C GLY A 83 8.12 4.76 -20.55
N ARG A 84 8.63 5.76 -19.80
CA ARG A 84 9.76 5.57 -18.88
C ARG A 84 9.29 4.87 -17.61
N LYS A 85 10.01 3.81 -17.20
CA LYS A 85 9.80 3.13 -15.92
C LYS A 85 9.96 4.12 -14.74
N PHE A 86 9.05 4.02 -13.79
CA PHE A 86 9.07 4.84 -12.59
C PHE A 86 10.16 4.34 -11.63
N SER A 87 10.85 5.25 -10.96
CA SER A 87 11.83 4.95 -9.92
C SER A 87 11.97 6.12 -8.93
N GLY A 88 12.40 5.82 -7.71
CA GLY A 88 12.72 6.83 -6.70
C GLY A 88 11.58 7.83 -6.45
N GLU A 89 11.86 9.12 -6.68
CA GLU A 89 10.92 10.21 -6.41
C GLU A 89 9.69 10.23 -7.32
N ASP A 90 9.65 9.44 -8.41
CA ASP A 90 8.48 9.33 -9.26
C ASP A 90 7.22 8.89 -8.49
N PHE A 91 7.39 8.20 -7.37
CA PHE A 91 6.30 7.75 -6.50
C PHE A 91 5.79 8.84 -5.54
N ASN A 92 6.53 9.93 -5.35
CA ASN A 92 6.22 10.98 -4.38
C ASN A 92 4.85 11.64 -4.64
N PRO A 93 4.47 12.02 -5.87
CA PRO A 93 3.19 12.66 -6.13
C PRO A 93 1.97 11.78 -5.79
N MET A 94 2.14 10.45 -5.78
CA MET A 94 1.07 9.50 -5.45
C MET A 94 0.99 9.20 -3.95
N LEU A 95 2.15 9.23 -3.27
CA LEU A 95 2.28 8.70 -1.92
C LEU A 95 2.54 9.77 -0.84
N TRP A 96 2.69 11.05 -1.19
CA TRP A 96 3.13 12.12 -0.27
C TRP A 96 2.30 12.28 1.02
N ARG A 97 1.03 11.84 1.01
CA ARG A 97 0.13 11.92 2.17
C ARG A 97 0.34 10.82 3.21
N TYR A 98 1.06 9.75 2.84
CA TYR A 98 1.07 8.47 3.53
C TYR A 98 2.48 8.11 3.98
N ASP A 99 2.62 7.64 5.21
CA ASP A 99 3.86 7.15 5.80
C ASP A 99 3.92 5.61 5.84
N ALA A 100 2.91 4.93 5.28
CA ALA A 100 2.95 3.51 4.98
C ALA A 100 2.23 3.19 3.66
N VAL A 101 2.54 2.05 3.05
CA VAL A 101 1.81 1.53 1.87
C VAL A 101 1.43 0.06 2.04
N THR A 102 0.30 -0.32 1.45
CA THR A 102 -0.15 -1.72 1.33
C THR A 102 -0.97 -1.91 0.05
N ASP A 103 -1.23 -3.18 -0.31
CA ASP A 103 -2.14 -3.57 -1.39
C ASP A 103 -1.67 -3.10 -2.79
N ILE A 104 -2.50 -3.35 -3.80
CA ILE A 104 -2.35 -2.79 -5.14
C ILE A 104 -2.57 -1.28 -5.08
N PRO A 105 -1.84 -0.49 -5.90
CA PRO A 105 -0.83 -0.91 -6.86
C PRO A 105 0.59 -1.03 -6.26
N CYS A 106 0.82 -0.69 -5.00
CA CYS A 106 2.15 -0.65 -4.40
C CYS A 106 2.87 -2.01 -4.43
N ILE A 107 2.17 -3.12 -4.21
CA ILE A 107 2.76 -4.47 -4.32
C ILE A 107 3.27 -4.81 -5.73
N LEU A 108 2.85 -4.09 -6.77
CA LEU A 108 3.37 -4.28 -8.12
C LEU A 108 4.76 -3.65 -8.30
N PHE A 109 5.22 -2.83 -7.35
CA PHE A 109 6.46 -2.04 -7.41
C PHE A 109 7.38 -2.32 -6.21
N VAL A 110 7.46 -3.57 -5.74
CA VAL A 110 8.25 -3.96 -4.54
C VAL A 110 9.69 -3.46 -4.62
N GLU A 111 10.40 -3.82 -5.69
CA GLU A 111 11.81 -3.44 -5.89
C GLU A 111 11.97 -1.93 -5.98
N GLU A 112 11.14 -1.26 -6.79
CA GLU A 112 11.24 0.19 -6.99
C GLU A 112 10.90 0.99 -5.73
N LEU A 113 9.97 0.50 -4.90
CA LEU A 113 9.62 1.12 -3.63
C LEU A 113 10.66 0.85 -2.54
N MET A 114 11.31 -0.32 -2.56
CA MET A 114 12.46 -0.60 -1.69
C MET A 114 13.65 0.30 -2.02
N ASP A 115 13.93 0.49 -3.31
CA ASP A 115 14.97 1.42 -3.76
C ASP A 115 14.61 2.88 -3.47
N ALA A 116 13.34 3.26 -3.61
CA ALA A 116 12.87 4.62 -3.33
C ALA A 116 12.84 4.95 -1.83
N TYR A 117 12.61 3.96 -0.97
CA TYR A 117 12.43 4.13 0.47
C TYR A 117 13.30 3.14 1.26
N PRO A 118 14.64 3.26 1.19
CA PRO A 118 15.57 2.28 1.77
C PRO A 118 15.54 2.21 3.30
N ASP A 119 15.06 3.26 3.95
CA ASP A 119 14.96 3.34 5.42
C ASP A 119 13.65 2.75 5.98
N ALA A 120 12.69 2.44 5.11
CA ALA A 120 11.39 1.91 5.53
C ALA A 120 11.50 0.46 6.02
N LYS A 121 10.66 0.09 7.01
CA LYS A 121 10.50 -1.33 7.41
C LYS A 121 9.63 -2.05 6.40
N ILE A 122 9.96 -3.29 6.08
CA ILE A 122 9.15 -4.13 5.19
C ILE A 122 8.30 -5.07 6.03
N ILE A 123 7.01 -5.15 5.73
CA ILE A 123 6.10 -6.16 6.26
C ILE A 123 5.64 -7.04 5.11
N LEU A 124 5.92 -8.34 5.17
CA LEU A 124 5.41 -9.31 4.21
C LEU A 124 4.30 -10.11 4.87
N THR A 125 3.09 -10.00 4.31
CA THR A 125 1.98 -10.86 4.73
C THR A 125 1.78 -12.00 3.75
N THR A 126 1.73 -13.22 4.28
CA THR A 126 1.53 -14.43 3.47
C THR A 126 0.33 -15.22 3.96
N ARG A 127 -0.28 -15.96 3.03
CA ARG A 127 -1.44 -16.80 3.26
C ARG A 127 -1.34 -18.03 2.36
N ALA A 128 -1.88 -19.16 2.82
CA ALA A 128 -2.08 -20.33 1.95
C ALA A 128 -2.90 -19.95 0.70
N VAL A 129 -2.54 -20.54 -0.44
CA VAL A 129 -3.05 -20.17 -1.76
C VAL A 129 -4.55 -20.44 -1.89
N GLU A 130 -5.04 -21.59 -1.44
CA GLU A 130 -6.43 -22.01 -1.62
C GLU A 130 -7.40 -21.10 -0.84
N PRO A 131 -7.18 -20.78 0.46
CA PRO A 131 -7.99 -19.79 1.16
C PRO A 131 -7.89 -18.38 0.57
N TRP A 132 -6.72 -17.99 0.06
CA TRP A 132 -6.51 -16.70 -0.59
C TRP A 132 -7.32 -16.60 -1.89
N LEU A 133 -7.23 -17.59 -2.76
CA LEU A 133 -7.94 -17.65 -4.04
C LEU A 133 -9.46 -17.61 -3.83
N ALA A 134 -9.97 -18.40 -2.89
CA ALA A 134 -11.38 -18.37 -2.53
C ALA A 134 -11.83 -17.00 -2.01
N SER A 135 -10.96 -16.26 -1.31
CA SER A 135 -11.24 -14.90 -0.86
C SER A 135 -11.15 -13.85 -1.97
N MET A 136 -10.29 -14.04 -2.96
CA MET A 136 -10.20 -13.18 -4.14
C MET A 136 -11.44 -13.32 -5.03
N GLN A 137 -11.93 -14.55 -5.22
CA GLN A 137 -13.14 -14.84 -6.00
C GLN A 137 -14.43 -14.37 -5.33
N HIS A 138 -14.44 -14.25 -3.99
CA HIS A 138 -15.60 -13.83 -3.21
C HIS A 138 -15.23 -12.70 -2.24
N ILE A 139 -15.31 -11.46 -2.72
CA ILE A 139 -14.94 -10.23 -1.97
C ILE A 139 -15.68 -10.13 -0.61
N HIS A 140 -16.90 -10.66 -0.50
CA HIS A 140 -17.72 -10.63 0.72
C HIS A 140 -17.37 -11.73 1.75
N ARG A 141 -16.48 -12.68 1.45
CA ARG A 141 -16.14 -13.75 2.40
C ARG A 141 -15.18 -13.21 3.48
N PRO A 142 -15.47 -13.42 4.78
CA PRO A 142 -14.58 -13.00 5.86
C PRO A 142 -13.22 -13.69 5.77
N LEU A 143 -12.18 -13.01 6.24
CA LEU A 143 -10.82 -13.53 6.26
C LEU A 143 -10.76 -14.76 7.19
N HIS A 144 -10.31 -15.91 6.67
CA HIS A 144 -9.95 -17.10 7.43
C HIS A 144 -8.60 -16.92 8.20
N PRO A 145 -8.39 -17.53 9.38
CA PRO A 145 -7.44 -17.00 10.38
C PRO A 145 -5.94 -17.30 10.16
N THR A 146 -5.50 -17.85 9.04
CA THR A 146 -4.07 -18.18 8.85
C THR A 146 -3.34 -17.08 8.10
N LEU A 147 -3.04 -15.98 8.78
CA LEU A 147 -2.19 -14.90 8.29
C LEU A 147 -0.83 -15.00 8.96
N THR A 148 0.23 -15.11 8.16
CA THR A 148 1.61 -15.02 8.67
C THR A 148 2.15 -13.64 8.32
N ILE A 149 2.61 -12.91 9.33
CA ILE A 149 3.24 -11.59 9.18
C ILE A 149 4.72 -11.76 9.51
N ARG A 150 5.58 -11.25 8.64
CA ARG A 150 7.03 -11.19 8.87
C ARG A 150 7.52 -9.78 8.63
N THR A 151 8.47 -9.33 9.42
CA THR A 151 9.00 -7.96 9.36
C THR A 151 10.50 -7.98 9.05
N PHE A 152 10.91 -7.17 8.10
CA PHE A 152 12.29 -7.10 7.60
C PHE A 152 12.78 -5.65 7.54
N ARG A 153 14.10 -5.47 7.51
CA ARG A 153 14.73 -4.26 6.96
C ARG A 153 14.89 -4.42 5.44
N VAL A 154 15.03 -3.31 4.72
CA VAL A 154 15.27 -3.32 3.26
C VAL A 154 16.52 -4.12 2.88
N ASP A 155 17.54 -4.15 3.76
CA ASP A 155 18.75 -4.97 3.59
C ASP A 155 18.54 -6.48 3.77
N GLY A 156 17.28 -6.94 3.92
CA GLY A 156 16.89 -8.35 3.98
C GLY A 156 17.01 -8.99 5.36
N ARG A 157 17.46 -8.26 6.39
CA ARG A 157 17.52 -8.79 7.76
C ARG A 157 16.13 -8.83 8.40
N GLU A 158 15.69 -10.01 8.80
CA GLU A 158 14.46 -10.20 9.60
C GLU A 158 14.63 -9.52 10.96
N LEU A 159 13.62 -8.76 11.37
CA LEU A 159 13.59 -8.16 12.70
C LEU A 159 13.08 -9.22 13.68
N ALA A 160 13.86 -9.52 14.71
CA ALA A 160 13.39 -10.41 15.79
C ALA A 160 12.22 -9.73 16.53
N ASP A 161 11.20 -10.54 16.86
CA ASP A 161 10.02 -10.14 17.63
C ASP A 161 10.36 -9.58 19.02
#